data_AF-A0A9C9SLA2-F1
#
_entry.id   AF-A0A9C9SLA2-F1
#
_cell.length_a   1.000
_cell.length_b   1.000
_cell.length_c   1.000
_cell.angle_alpha   90.00
_cell.angle_beta   90.00
_cell.angle_gamma   90.00
#
_symmetry.space_group_name_H-M   'P 1'
#
loop_
_entity.id
_entity.type
_entity.pdbx_description
1 polymer ?
#
loop_
_entity_poly.entity_id
_entity_poly.type
_entity_poly.pdbx_seq_one_letter_code
_entity_poly.pdbx_strand_id
1 'polypeptide(L)'
;MFIKRREVKMEIKNYLESEVLRLTEDLIRKDKDMCQCEKCKADVAAYALNHLQPKYVVSDEGHIFTEVEMSSDQEKAEIISVILEGIKLIKNNPRH
;
A
#
# COMPACT_ATOMS: atom_id res chain seq x y z
N MET A 1 -20.13 13.77 -34.75
CA MET A 1 -20.02 13.13 -33.43
C MET A 1 -18.54 12.88 -33.16
N PHE A 2 -17.87 13.79 -32.46
CA PHE A 2 -16.43 13.66 -32.19
C PHE A 2 -16.24 12.61 -31.10
N ILE A 3 -15.68 11.46 -31.45
CA ILE A 3 -15.20 10.48 -30.48
C ILE A 3 -14.02 11.15 -29.77
N LYS A 4 -14.22 11.66 -28.55
CA LYS A 4 -13.10 12.05 -27.67
C LYS A 4 -12.26 10.79 -27.46
N ARG A 5 -11.08 10.72 -28.09
CA ARG A 5 -10.05 9.74 -27.69
C ARG A 5 -9.83 9.94 -26.19
N ARG A 6 -10.12 8.91 -25.38
CA ARG A 6 -9.64 8.87 -23.98
C ARG A 6 -8.12 8.87 -24.05
N GLU A 7 -7.48 9.92 -23.55
CA GLU A 7 -6.04 9.89 -23.33
C GLU A 7 -5.78 8.88 -22.20
N VAL A 8 -5.09 7.80 -22.54
CA VAL A 8 -4.67 6.78 -21.58
C VAL A 8 -3.37 7.28 -20.96
N LYS A 9 -3.43 7.65 -19.68
CA LYS A 9 -2.26 8.12 -18.92
C LYS A 9 -1.48 6.90 -18.44
N MET A 10 -0.26 6.72 -18.96
CA MET A 10 0.64 5.66 -18.51
C MET A 10 1.45 6.16 -17.31
N GLU A 11 1.39 5.44 -16.20
CA GLU A 11 2.11 5.76 -14.97
C GLU A 11 2.96 4.57 -14.52
N ILE A 12 4.13 4.87 -13.94
CA ILE A 12 4.95 3.86 -13.27
C ILE A 12 4.50 3.82 -11.81
N LYS A 13 4.05 2.66 -11.35
CA LYS A 13 3.58 2.49 -9.98
C LYS A 13 3.98 1.13 -9.42
N ASN A 14 4.29 1.05 -8.12
CA ASN A 14 4.47 -0.24 -7.48
C ASN A 14 3.09 -0.86 -7.25
N TYR A 15 2.83 -2.04 -7.82
CA TYR A 15 1.51 -2.64 -7.73
C TYR A 15 1.13 -2.98 -6.28
N LEU A 16 2.10 -3.14 -5.37
CA LEU A 16 1.85 -3.40 -3.96
C LEU A 16 1.27 -2.19 -3.21
N GLU A 17 1.39 -0.97 -3.73
CA GLU A 17 1.01 0.27 -3.02
C GLU A 17 -0.43 0.25 -2.53
N SER A 18 -1.38 -0.11 -3.40
CA SER A 18 -2.80 -0.08 -3.04
C SER A 18 -3.12 -1.09 -1.92
N GLU A 19 -2.54 -2.29 -1.98
CA GLU A 19 -2.78 -3.33 -0.97
C GLU A 19 -2.08 -3.01 0.35
N VAL A 20 -0.84 -2.48 0.30
CA VAL A 20 -0.13 -2.03 1.51
C VAL A 20 -0.89 -0.91 2.21
N LEU A 21 -1.37 0.09 1.48
CA LEU A 21 -2.15 1.19 2.05
C LEU A 21 -3.44 0.68 2.69
N ARG A 22 -4.17 -0.20 2.00
CA ARG A 22 -5.42 -0.78 2.50
C ARG A 22 -5.19 -1.61 3.77
N LEU A 23 -4.23 -2.53 3.75
CA LEU A 23 -3.91 -3.38 4.89
C LEU A 23 -3.35 -2.59 6.07
N THR A 24 -2.58 -1.54 5.81
CA THR A 24 -2.08 -0.63 6.87
C THR A 24 -3.23 0.04 7.60
N GLU A 25 -4.20 0.60 6.87
CA GLU A 25 -5.40 1.19 7.46
C GLU A 25 -6.19 0.16 8.29
N ASP A 26 -6.42 -1.03 7.73
CA ASP A 26 -7.17 -2.10 8.39
C ASP A 26 -6.50 -2.60 9.69
N LEU A 27 -5.18 -2.73 9.68
CA LEU A 27 -4.41 -3.21 10.83
C LEU A 27 -4.27 -2.14 11.92
N ILE A 28 -3.98 -0.88 11.55
CA ILE A 28 -3.91 0.24 12.50
C ILE A 28 -5.27 0.48 13.16
N ARG A 29 -6.39 0.35 12.43
CA ARG A 29 -7.73 0.46 13.02
C ARG A 29 -8.02 -0.60 14.09
N LYS A 30 -7.40 -1.77 13.98
CA LYS A 30 -7.57 -2.88 14.92
C LYS A 30 -6.68 -2.77 16.16
N ASP A 31 -5.54 -2.08 16.06
CA ASP A 31 -4.64 -1.82 17.19
C ASP A 31 -5.02 -0.51 17.91
N LYS A 32 -5.73 -0.64 19.04
CA LYS A 32 -6.20 0.50 19.84
C LYS A 32 -5.07 1.33 20.47
N ASP A 33 -3.89 0.74 20.62
CA ASP A 33 -2.75 1.37 21.27
C ASP A 33 -1.85 2.08 20.23
N MET A 34 -2.13 1.93 18.93
CA MET A 34 -1.39 2.57 17.84
C MET A 34 -2.00 3.94 17.50
N CYS A 35 -1.14 4.94 17.28
CA CYS A 35 -1.60 6.25 16.80
C CYS A 35 -2.24 6.13 15.41
N GLN A 36 -3.44 6.70 15.27
CA GLN A 36 -4.24 6.61 14.04
C GLN A 36 -4.13 7.85 13.15
N CYS A 37 -3.14 8.72 13.36
CA CYS A 37 -2.97 9.89 12.51
C CYS A 37 -2.40 9.52 11.13
N GLU A 38 -2.68 10.36 10.14
CA GLU A 38 -2.21 10.14 8.75
C GLU A 38 -0.69 10.06 8.64
N LYS A 39 0.07 10.77 9.50
CA LYS A 39 1.54 10.67 9.54
C LYS A 39 2.00 9.27 9.93
N CYS A 40 1.45 8.70 11.00
CA CYS A 40 1.82 7.35 11.45
C CYS A 40 1.43 6.27 10.44
N LYS A 41 0.25 6.39 9.82
CA LYS A 41 -0.17 5.48 8.75
C LYS A 41 0.77 5.55 7.55
N ALA A 42 1.13 6.76 7.12
CA ALA A 42 2.07 6.97 6.03
C ALA A 42 3.46 6.43 6.36
N ASP A 43 3.95 6.64 7.58
CA ASP A 43 5.25 6.12 8.02
C ASP A 43 5.26 4.57 8.04
N VAL A 44 4.18 3.92 8.48
CA VAL A 44 4.05 2.45 8.44
C VAL A 44 3.99 1.93 7.01
N ALA A 45 3.20 2.55 6.14
CA ALA A 45 3.11 2.16 4.73
C ALA A 45 4.46 2.35 4.01
N ALA A 46 5.14 3.48 4.25
CA ALA A 46 6.47 3.74 3.72
C ALA A 46 7.51 2.74 4.23
N TYR A 47 7.46 2.39 5.52
CA TYR A 47 8.29 1.33 6.06
C TYR A 47 8.05 0.02 5.30
N ALA A 48 6.80 -0.40 5.13
CA ALA A 48 6.49 -1.66 4.45
C ALA A 48 6.94 -1.67 2.99
N LEU A 49 6.65 -0.63 2.22
CA LEU A 49 7.05 -0.54 0.80
C LEU A 49 8.57 -0.54 0.61
N ASN A 50 9.33 -0.01 1.57
CA ASN A 50 10.79 -0.02 1.53
C ASN A 50 11.42 -1.38 1.91
N HIS A 51 10.67 -2.25 2.60
CA HIS A 51 11.15 -3.57 3.06
C HIS A 51 10.59 -4.73 2.24
N LEU A 52 9.55 -4.50 1.45
CA LEU A 52 9.05 -5.45 0.46
C LEU A 52 9.86 -5.37 -0.83
N GLN A 53 9.95 -6.48 -1.56
CA GLN A 53 10.48 -6.44 -2.91
C GLN A 53 9.55 -5.57 -3.78
N PRO A 54 10.01 -4.43 -4.32
CA PRO A 54 9.16 -3.55 -5.09
C PRO A 54 8.84 -4.18 -6.45
N LYS A 55 7.60 -4.00 -6.90
CA LYS A 55 7.14 -4.58 -8.16
C LYS A 55 6.44 -3.52 -8.99
N TYR A 56 7.25 -2.83 -9.78
CA TYR A 56 6.79 -1.73 -10.61
C TYR A 56 6.19 -2.22 -11.92
N VAL A 57 5.04 -1.65 -12.26
CA VAL A 57 4.36 -1.85 -13.54
C VAL A 57 4.12 -0.50 -14.20
N VAL A 58 4.00 -0.51 -15.53
CA VAL A 58 3.57 0.65 -16.30
C VAL A 58 2.13 0.38 -16.71
N SER A 59 1.18 1.12 -16.17
CA SER A 59 -0.23 0.89 -16.49
C SER A 59 -1.00 2.20 -16.58
N ASP A 60 -2.20 2.11 -17.15
CA ASP A 60 -3.24 3.05 -16.81
C ASP A 60 -3.84 2.73 -15.44
N GLU A 61 -4.42 3.72 -14.76
CA GLU A 61 -4.94 3.56 -13.40
C GLU A 61 -5.91 2.37 -13.26
N GLY A 62 -6.65 2.02 -14.31
CA GLY A 62 -7.65 0.94 -14.28
C GLY A 62 -7.04 -0.46 -14.20
N HIS A 63 -5.93 -0.71 -14.89
CA HIS A 63 -5.31 -2.03 -14.97
C HIS A 63 -4.66 -2.51 -13.65
N ILE A 64 -4.06 -1.62 -12.86
CA ILE A 64 -3.43 -2.00 -11.58
C ILE A 64 -4.44 -2.52 -10.56
N PHE A 65 -5.60 -1.86 -10.43
CA PHE A 65 -6.60 -2.28 -9.43
C PHE A 65 -7.08 -3.71 -9.68
N THR A 66 -7.22 -4.12 -10.95
CA THR A 66 -7.62 -5.48 -11.29
C THR A 66 -6.55 -6.53 -10.99
N GLU A 67 -5.26 -6.20 -11.09
CA GLU A 67 -4.17 -7.14 -10.78
C GLU A 67 -3.94 -7.29 -9.28
N VAL A 68 -4.12 -6.21 -8.49
CA VAL A 68 -3.97 -6.23 -7.04
C VAL A 68 -4.95 -7.21 -6.38
N GLU A 69 -6.18 -7.31 -6.90
CA GLU A 69 -7.17 -8.30 -6.42
C GLU A 69 -6.71 -9.76 -6.64
N MET A 70 -5.68 -9.99 -7.46
CA MET A 70 -5.15 -11.31 -7.79
C MET A 70 -3.85 -11.69 -7.02
N SER A 71 -3.50 -10.96 -5.95
CA SER A 71 -2.34 -11.30 -5.11
C SER A 71 -2.48 -12.70 -4.48
N SER A 72 -1.39 -13.47 -4.42
CA SER A 72 -1.41 -14.79 -3.77
C SER A 72 -1.52 -14.67 -2.24
N ASP A 73 -2.07 -15.69 -1.58
CA ASP A 73 -2.15 -15.72 -0.11
C ASP A 73 -0.78 -15.59 0.59
N GLN A 74 0.27 -16.11 -0.04
CA GLN A 74 1.64 -16.02 0.46
C GLN A 74 2.16 -14.58 0.41
N GLU A 75 1.94 -13.89 -0.71
CA GLU A 75 2.30 -12.49 -0.86
C GLU A 75 1.56 -11.61 0.14
N LYS A 76 0.25 -11.87 0.32
CA LYS A 76 -0.55 -11.16 1.33
C LYS A 76 -0.02 -11.39 2.75
N ALA A 77 0.37 -12.62 3.08
CA ALA A 77 0.96 -12.93 4.38
C ALA A 77 2.29 -12.19 4.61
N GLU A 78 3.13 -12.09 3.58
CA GLU A 78 4.38 -11.32 3.62
C GLU A 78 4.12 -9.83 3.87
N ILE A 79 3.21 -9.21 3.09
CA ILE A 79 2.82 -7.81 3.28
C ILE A 79 2.35 -7.56 4.71
N ILE A 80 1.47 -8.41 5.23
CA ILE A 80 0.96 -8.29 6.61
C ILE A 80 2.09 -8.37 7.63
N SER A 81 3.03 -9.32 7.46
CA SER A 81 4.17 -9.47 8.38
C SER A 81 4.99 -8.18 8.47
N VAL A 82 5.36 -7.61 7.32
CA VAL A 82 6.16 -6.39 7.25
C VAL A 82 5.40 -5.17 7.80
N ILE A 83 4.09 -5.07 7.54
CA ILE A 83 3.25 -3.99 8.13
C ILE A 83 3.23 -4.10 9.66
N LEU A 84 3.10 -5.31 10.22
CA LEU A 84 3.10 -5.50 11.68
C LEU A 84 4.45 -5.12 12.31
N GLU A 85 5.56 -5.33 11.61
CA GLU A 85 6.89 -4.86 12.02
C GLU A 85 6.97 -3.32 12.00
N GLY A 86 6.46 -2.70 10.93
CA GLY A 86 6.36 -1.24 10.82
C GLY A 86 5.51 -0.64 11.94
N ILE A 87 4.34 -1.20 12.23
CA ILE A 87 3.48 -0.77 13.34
C ILE A 87 4.26 -0.79 14.65
N LYS A 88 4.96 -1.89 14.97
CA LYS A 88 5.78 -1.98 16.20
C LYS A 88 6.84 -0.89 16.26
N LEU A 89 7.53 -0.62 15.17
CA LEU A 89 8.60 0.38 15.11
C LEU A 89 8.08 1.80 15.29
N ILE A 90 7.05 2.19 14.52
CA ILE A 90 6.49 3.55 14.53
C ILE A 90 5.74 3.82 15.84
N LYS A 91 5.03 2.83 16.39
CA LYS A 91 4.34 2.93 17.69
C LYS A 91 5.30 3.33 18.82
N ASN A 92 6.54 2.83 18.78
CA ASN A 92 7.56 3.15 19.76
C ASN A 92 8.30 4.46 19.49
N ASN A 93 8.23 5.01 18.26
CA ASN A 93 8.95 6.22 17.85
C ASN A 93 8.12 7.09 16.88
N PRO A 94 6.98 7.65 17.34
CA PRO A 94 6.16 8.52 16.49
C PRO A 94 6.90 9.84 16.20
N ARG A 95 6.75 10.34 14.97
CA ARG A 95 7.44 11.57 14.49
C ARG A 95 6.57 12.83 14.56
N HIS A 96 5.43 12.77 15.25
CA HIS A 96 4.43 13.84 15.26
C HIS A 96 4.42 14.66 16.55
#